data_AF-A0A5Q4SBY7-F1
#
_entry.id   AF-A0A5Q4SBY7-F1
#
_cell.length_a   1.000
_cell.length_b   1.000
_cell.length_c   1.000
_cell.angle_alpha   90.00
_cell.angle_beta   90.00
_cell.angle_gamma   90.00
#
_symmetry.space_group_name_H-M   'P 1'
#
loop_
_entity.id
_entity.type
_entity.pdbx_description
1 polymer ?
#
loop_
_entity_poly.entity_id
_entity_poly.type
_entity_poly.pdbx_seq_one_letter_code
_entity_poly.pdbx_strand_id
1 'polypeptide(L)' 'MENAGASDLWLFVEPYGEDYWLKPGEVFTVAPEVAGIDVCFSIAVCQEGITVWLYEDGDPTKVVLEYTVT' A
#
# COMPACT_ATOMS: atom_id res chain seq x y z
N MET A 1 -7.74 0.68 -3.53
CA MET A 1 -7.41 1.03 -4.92
C MET A 1 -7.72 -0.18 -5.80
N GLU A 2 -8.15 0.06 -7.05
CA GLU A 2 -8.58 -0.99 -7.98
C GLU A 2 -7.59 -1.14 -9.12
N ASN A 3 -7.28 -2.37 -9.54
CA ASN A 3 -6.62 -2.61 -10.82
C ASN A 3 -7.64 -2.52 -11.97
N ALA A 4 -7.88 -1.31 -12.46
CA ALA A 4 -8.72 -1.07 -13.63
C ALA A 4 -8.02 -1.39 -14.97
N GLY A 5 -6.82 -1.97 -14.93
CA GLY A 5 -6.02 -2.37 -16.08
C GLY A 5 -6.41 -3.73 -16.64
N ALA A 6 -5.63 -4.19 -17.63
CA ALA A 6 -5.85 -5.49 -18.30
C ALA A 6 -4.80 -6.56 -17.91
N SER A 7 -3.82 -6.21 -17.10
CA SER A 7 -2.73 -7.09 -16.66
C SER A 7 -2.62 -7.08 -15.14
N ASP A 8 -2.04 -8.13 -14.59
CA ASP A 8 -1.70 -8.19 -13.17
C ASP A 8 -0.71 -7.08 -12.82
N LEU A 9 -0.87 -6.50 -11.63
CA LEU A 9 0.04 -5.50 -11.07
C LEU A 9 0.70 -6.08 -9.83
N TRP A 10 2.00 -5.86 -9.66
CA TRP A 10 2.63 -6.09 -8.36
C TRP A 10 2.23 -4.97 -7.40
N LEU A 11 2.05 -5.31 -6.13
CA LEU A 11 1.79 -4.37 -5.05
C LEU A 11 2.81 -4.63 -3.95
N PHE A 12 3.58 -3.60 -3.61
CA PHE A 12 4.50 -3.61 -2.48
C PHE A 12 4.03 -2.64 -1.40
N VAL A 13 3.95 -3.13 -0.18
CA VAL A 13 3.74 -2.28 1.00
C VAL A 13 5.03 -2.27 1.82
N GLU A 14 5.71 -1.14 1.78
CA GLU A 14 7.02 -0.93 2.38
C GLU A 14 6.90 -0.72 3.90
N PRO A 15 7.94 -1.07 4.69
CA PRO A 15 9.29 -1.43 4.26
C PRO A 15 9.52 -2.95 4.11
N TYR A 16 8.53 -3.77 4.48
CA TYR A 16 8.71 -5.23 4.52
C TYR A 16 8.25 -5.94 3.26
N GLY A 17 7.56 -5.24 2.36
CA GLY A 17 7.39 -5.62 0.97
C GLY A 17 6.89 -7.04 0.82
N GLU A 18 5.67 -7.33 1.30
CA GLU A 18 5.02 -8.54 0.83
C GLU A 18 4.67 -8.38 -0.66
N ASP A 19 5.07 -9.38 -1.46
CA ASP A 19 4.81 -9.42 -2.90
C ASP A 19 3.33 -9.79 -3.14
N TYR A 20 2.45 -8.79 -3.17
CA TYR A 20 1.07 -9.00 -3.57
C TYR A 20 0.94 -8.90 -5.10
N TRP A 21 0.07 -9.72 -5.67
CA TRP A 21 -0.33 -9.62 -7.08
C TRP A 21 -1.80 -9.26 -7.16
N LEU A 22 -2.07 -8.10 -7.75
CA LEU A 22 -3.40 -7.56 -7.93
C LEU A 22 -3.87 -7.81 -9.36
N LYS A 23 -4.85 -8.69 -9.53
CA LYS A 23 -5.40 -9.06 -10.85
C LYS A 23 -6.34 -7.97 -11.38
N PRO A 24 -6.59 -7.92 -12.70
CA PRO A 24 -7.59 -7.04 -13.28
C PRO A 24 -8.95 -7.14 -12.57
N GLY A 25 -9.48 -5.99 -12.15
CA GLY A 25 -10.74 -5.84 -11.43
C GLY A 25 -10.68 -6.12 -9.92
N GLU A 26 -9.53 -6.56 -9.38
CA GLU A 26 -9.36 -6.70 -7.94
C GLU A 26 -9.16 -5.33 -7.28
N VAL A 27 -9.69 -5.23 -6.06
CA VAL A 27 -9.55 -4.07 -5.19
C VAL A 27 -8.72 -4.50 -4.00
N PHE A 28 -7.73 -3.68 -3.64
CA PHE A 28 -7.02 -3.83 -2.37
C PHE A 28 -7.28 -2.62 -1.48
N THR A 29 -7.28 -2.85 -0.18
CA THR A 29 -7.29 -1.81 0.84
C THR A 29 -6.09 -2.00 1.75
N VAL A 30 -5.38 -0.91 2.03
CA VAL A 30 -4.32 -0.88 3.05
C VAL A 30 -4.81 -0.04 4.21
N ALA A 31 -4.76 -0.60 5.42
CA ALA A 31 -5.18 0.09 6.62
C ALA A 31 -4.18 -0.17 7.76
N PRO A 32 -3.89 0.83 8.62
CA PRO A 32 -3.12 0.59 9.83
C PRO A 32 -3.87 -0.36 10.76
N GLU A 33 -3.15 -1.25 11.44
CA GLU A 33 -3.74 -2.14 12.46
C GLU A 33 -4.06 -1.39 13.77
N VAL A 34 -3.29 -0.34 14.06
CA VAL A 34 -3.42 0.43 15.29
C VAL A 34 -4.37 1.61 15.08
N ALA A 35 -5.36 1.73 15.96
CA ALA A 35 -6.26 2.88 15.99
C ALA A 35 -5.62 4.07 16.71
N GLY A 36 -5.98 5.29 16.30
CA GLY A 36 -5.59 6.53 16.99
C GLY A 36 -4.26 7.13 16.56
N ILE A 37 -3.63 6.58 15.52
CA ILE A 37 -2.48 7.19 14.83
C ILE A 37 -2.96 7.96 13.60
N ASP A 38 -2.36 9.13 13.33
CA ASP A 38 -2.60 9.90 12.12
C ASP A 38 -1.73 9.35 10.98
N VAL A 39 -2.30 8.41 10.22
CA VAL A 39 -1.56 7.69 9.17
C VAL A 39 -1.68 8.41 7.84
N CYS A 40 -0.52 8.74 7.29
CA CYS A 40 -0.33 9.24 5.96
C CYS A 40 0.16 8.12 5.03
N PHE A 41 -0.16 8.27 3.74
CA PHE A 41 0.23 7.33 2.70
C PHE A 41 0.96 8.05 1.58
N SER A 42 2.11 7.51 1.17
CA SER A 42 2.76 7.87 -0.08
C SER A 42 2.62 6.72 -1.05
N ILE A 43 2.18 7.02 -2.28
CA ILE A 43 1.89 6.01 -3.31
C ILE A 43 2.69 6.34 -4.55
N ALA A 44 3.48 5.39 -5.03
CA ALA A 44 4.14 5.44 -6.33
C ALA A 44 3.50 4.40 -7.25
N VAL A 45 3.17 4.81 -8.47
CA VAL A 45 2.58 3.94 -9.50
C VAL A 45 3.51 3.92 -10.71
N CYS A 46 3.82 2.73 -11.21
CA CYS A 46 4.50 2.55 -12.48
C CYS A 46 3.68 1.65 -13.40
N GLN A 47 4.19 1.35 -14.59
CA GLN A 47 3.48 0.54 -15.58
C GLN A 47 3.11 -0.87 -15.06
N GLU A 48 3.94 -1.43 -14.18
CA GLU A 48 3.85 -2.84 -13.79
C GLU A 48 3.33 -3.01 -12.35
N GLY A 49 3.21 -1.93 -11.58
CA GLY A 49 2.78 -2.06 -10.19
C GLY A 49 2.72 -0.79 -9.38
N ILE A 50 2.50 -0.99 -8.09
CA ILE A 50 2.18 0.04 -7.11
C ILE A 50 3.03 -0.20 -5.86
N THR A 51 3.67 0.85 -5.36
CA THR A 51 4.32 0.85 -4.05
C THR A 51 3.61 1.80 -3.10
N VAL A 52 3.36 1.34 -1.88
CA VAL A 52 2.70 2.10 -0.82
C VAL A 52 3.63 2.18 0.39
N TRP A 53 3.80 3.39 0.93
CA TRP A 53 4.47 3.66 2.20
C TRP A 53 3.47 4.25 3.18
N LEU A 54 3.47 3.73 4.41
CA LEU A 54 2.68 4.26 5.53
C LEU A 54 3.61 4.96 6.53
N TYR A 55 3.22 6.13 6.99
CA TYR A 55 3.97 6.89 7.99
C TYR A 55 3.04 7.74 8.85
N GLU A 56 3.47 8.08 10.06
CA GLU A 56 2.68 8.83 11.03
C GLU A 56 3.06 10.32 11.10
N ASP A 57 2.11 11.15 11.54
CA ASP A 57 2.29 12.59 11.83
C ASP A 57 2.83 13.44 10.66
N GLY A 58 2.67 12.95 9.42
CA GLY A 58 3.24 13.60 8.24
C GLY A 58 4.77 13.51 8.14
N ASP A 59 5.44 12.75 9.01
CA ASP A 59 6.89 12.55 9.00
C ASP A 59 7.25 11.23 8.29
N PRO A 60 7.80 11.26 7.06
CA PRO A 60 8.10 10.05 6.29
C PRO A 60 9.20 9.18 6.91
N THR A 61 9.89 9.64 7.96
CA THR A 61 10.86 8.84 8.71
C THR A 61 10.21 7.97 9.79
N LYS A 62 8.97 8.30 10.18
CA LYS A 62 8.20 7.53 11.16
C LYS A 62 7.31 6.51 10.47
N VAL A 63 7.92 5.42 10.02
CA VAL A 63 7.25 4.37 9.24
C VAL A 63 6.28 3.57 10.11
N VAL A 64 5.05 3.35 9.62
CA VAL A 64 4.06 2.47 10.26
C VAL A 64 4.29 1.04 9.78
N LEU A 65 4.56 0.14 10.72
CA LEU A 65 4.95 -1.25 10.43
C LEU A 65 3.79 -2.25 10.55
N GLU A 66 2.76 -1.91 11.33
CA GLU A 66 1.59 -2.76 11.58
C GLU A 66 0.43 -2.31 10.68
N TYR A 67 0.15 -3.08 9.63
CA TYR A 67 -0.90 -2.81 8.66
C TYR A 67 -1.53 -4.10 8.15
N THR A 68 -2.74 -3.98 7.62
CA THR A 68 -3.43 -5.06 6.92
C THR A 68 -3.63 -4.72 5.45
N VAL A 69 -3.55 -5.74 4.61
CA VAL A 69 -3.94 -5.70 3.20
C VAL A 69 -5.10 -6.68 3.00
N THR A 70 -6.23 -6.20 2.49
CA THR A 70 -7.45 -6.99 2.22
C THR A 70 -8.01 -6.72 0.84
#